data_AF-A0A5K1FEV7-F1
#
_entry.id   AF-A0A5K1FEV7-F1
#
_cell.length_a   1.000
_cell.length_b   1.000
_cell.length_c   1.000
_cell.angle_alpha   90.00
_cell.angle_beta   90.00
_cell.angle_gamma   90.00
#
_symmetry.space_group_name_H-M   'P 1'
#
loop_
_entity.id
_entity.type
_entity.pdbx_description
1 polymer ?
#
loop_
_entity_poly.entity_id
_entity_poly.type
_entity_poly.pdbx_seq_one_letter_code
_entity_poly.pdbx_strand_id
1 'polypeptide(L)' 'EAYGLPLLPPYLAIQGNESERYAKGVNFAVAGATALDVSYFVERRIPGLWTADSLSVQLGWFNNTLPSLCS' A
#
# COMPACT_ATOMS: atom_id res chain seq x y z
N GLU A 1 19.90 -0.28 0.79
CA GLU A 1 19.66 -1.65 0.33
C GLU A 1 20.62 -2.57 1.09
N ALA A 2 20.16 -3.22 2.16
CA ALA A 2 21.07 -3.94 3.08
C ALA A 2 21.44 -5.34 2.58
N TYR A 3 20.64 -5.90 1.66
CA TYR A 3 20.73 -7.29 1.20
C TYR A 3 20.83 -7.43 -0.32
N GLY A 4 20.98 -6.33 -1.07
CA GLY A 4 21.03 -6.35 -2.54
C GLY A 4 19.76 -6.88 -3.21
N LEU A 5 18.63 -6.84 -2.49
CA LEU A 5 17.34 -7.28 -3.03
C LEU A 5 16.76 -6.18 -3.91
N PRO A 6 16.22 -6.52 -5.10
CA PRO A 6 15.65 -5.54 -5.99
C PRO A 6 14.53 -4.76 -5.29
N LEU A 7 14.45 -3.46 -5.59
CA LEU A 7 13.35 -2.64 -5.10
C LEU A 7 12.03 -3.17 -5.64
N LEU A 8 11.07 -3.33 -4.74
CA LEU A 8 9.72 -3.75 -5.13
C LEU A 8 9.00 -2.59 -5.81
N PRO A 9 8.23 -2.86 -6.89
CA PRO A 9 7.45 -1.83 -7.56
C PRO A 9 6.39 -1.25 -6.60
N PRO A 10 6.09 0.07 -6.65
CA PRO A 10 5.01 0.65 -5.89
C PRO A 10 3.64 0.16 -6.38
N TYR A 11 2.75 -0.23 -5.47
CA TYR A 11 1.42 -0.76 -5.80
C TYR A 11 0.63 0.16 -6.73
N LEU A 12 0.58 1.45 -6.42
CA LEU A 12 -0.17 2.45 -7.21
C LEU A 12 0.36 2.64 -8.64
N ALA A 13 1.63 2.28 -8.90
CA ALA A 13 2.20 2.37 -10.25
C ALA A 13 1.85 1.16 -11.13
N ILE A 14 1.42 0.05 -10.52
CA ILE A 14 1.13 -1.21 -11.22
C ILE A 14 -0.31 -1.68 -11.07
N GLN A 15 -1.12 -0.97 -10.26
CA GLN A 15 -2.53 -1.25 -10.05
C GLN A 15 -3.27 -1.35 -11.40
N GLY A 16 -4.06 -2.40 -11.59
CA GLY A 16 -4.81 -2.67 -12.82
C GLY A 16 -4.03 -3.39 -13.93
N ASN A 17 -2.71 -3.60 -13.77
CA ASN A 17 -1.91 -4.46 -14.65
C ASN A 17 -1.78 -5.87 -14.06
N GLU A 18 -1.64 -6.85 -14.95
CA GLU A 18 -1.80 -8.30 -14.73
C GLU A 18 -0.99 -8.91 -13.56
N SER A 19 -1.52 -10.05 -13.07
CA SER A 19 -1.02 -10.90 -11.99
C SER A 19 0.49 -11.16 -12.00
N GLU A 20 1.11 -11.26 -13.19
CA GLU A 20 2.54 -11.53 -13.36
C GLU A 20 3.44 -10.46 -12.71
N ARG A 21 2.95 -9.21 -12.60
CA ARG A 21 3.73 -8.12 -12.00
C ARG A 21 3.79 -8.22 -10.48
N TYR A 22 2.84 -8.90 -9.84
CA TYR A 22 2.85 -9.12 -8.39
C TYR A 22 3.73 -10.31 -7.99
N ALA A 23 4.04 -11.23 -8.90
CA ALA A 23 4.77 -12.47 -8.61
C ALA A 23 6.15 -12.28 -7.94
N LYS A 24 6.78 -11.11 -8.13
CA LYS A 24 8.07 -10.77 -7.49
C LYS A 24 7.94 -9.88 -6.25
N GLY A 25 6.72 -9.72 -5.74
CA GLY A 25 6.39 -8.82 -4.63
C GLY A 25 6.09 -7.39 -5.09
N VAL A 26 5.46 -6.63 -4.22
CA VAL A 26 5.00 -5.26 -4.45
C VAL A 26 5.12 -4.46 -3.15
N ASN A 27 5.41 -3.16 -3.26
CA ASN A 27 5.48 -2.24 -2.13
C ASN A 27 4.17 -1.45 -1.99
N PHE A 28 3.46 -1.62 -0.86
CA PHE A 28 2.22 -0.89 -0.57
C PHE A 28 2.44 0.41 0.21
N ALA A 29 3.67 0.69 0.67
CA ALA A 29 3.94 1.84 1.50
C ALA A 29 3.68 3.16 0.75
N VAL A 30 2.91 4.05 1.40
CA VAL A 30 2.68 5.42 0.94
C VAL A 30 3.27 6.39 1.96
N ALA A 31 4.06 7.36 1.50
CA ALA A 31 4.66 8.36 2.37
C ALA A 31 3.56 9.21 3.05
N GLY A 32 3.67 9.41 4.36
CA GLY A 32 2.68 10.14 5.15
C GLY A 32 1.40 9.36 5.49
N ALA A 33 1.32 8.08 5.12
CA ALA A 33 0.26 7.20 5.58
C ALA A 33 0.30 7.03 7.10
N THR A 34 -0.89 6.89 7.69
CA THR A 34 -1.04 6.70 9.13
C THR A 34 -1.61 5.32 9.45
N ALA A 35 -1.42 4.85 10.68
CA ALA A 35 -1.96 3.56 11.11
C ALA A 35 -3.50 3.56 11.19
N LEU A 36 -4.10 4.71 11.50
CA LEU A 36 -5.55 4.89 11.63
C LEU A 36 -6.15 5.47 10.34
N ASP A 37 -7.46 5.34 10.18
CA ASP A 37 -8.14 5.91 9.02
C ASP A 37 -8.22 7.43 9.09
N VAL A 38 -8.28 8.05 7.92
CA VAL A 38 -8.40 9.52 7.78
C VAL A 38 -9.59 10.08 8.56
N SER A 39 -10.68 9.31 8.68
CA SER A 39 -11.88 9.66 9.44
C SER A 39 -11.59 9.93 10.91
N TYR A 40 -10.72 9.14 11.55
CA TYR A 40 -10.34 9.31 12.95
C TYR A 40 -9.80 10.73 13.23
N PHE A 41 -8.95 11.23 12.34
CA PHE A 41 -8.33 12.54 12.43
C PHE A 41 -9.30 13.66 12.06
N VAL A 42 -10.10 13.48 11.00
CA VAL A 42 -11.10 14.45 10.54
C VAL A 42 -12.15 14.71 11.63
N GLU A 43 -12.68 13.67 12.25
CA GLU A 43 -13.64 13.77 13.36
C GLU A 43 -13.08 14.58 14.55
N ARG A 44 -11.77 14.49 14.78
CA ARG A 44 -11.06 15.17 15.86
C ARG A 44 -10.47 16.52 15.46
N ARG A 45 -10.70 16.95 14.21
CA ARG A 45 -10.15 18.19 13.64
C ARG A 45 -8.63 18.25 13.73
N ILE A 46 -7.95 17.10 13.60
CA ILE A 46 -6.49 17.01 13.57
C ILE A 46 -6.02 17.20 12.12
N PRO A 47 -5.29 18.28 11.79
CA PRO A 47 -4.83 18.54 10.44
C PRO A 47 -3.53 17.78 10.12
N GLY A 48 -3.04 17.93 8.88
CA GLY A 48 -1.70 17.47 8.49
C GLY A 48 -1.65 16.08 7.87
N LEU A 49 -2.78 15.55 7.39
CA LEU A 49 -2.83 14.30 6.64
C LEU A 49 -2.41 14.55 5.20
N TRP A 50 -1.40 13.80 4.74
CA TRP A 50 -0.85 13.94 3.38
C TRP A 50 -1.50 12.99 2.38
N THR A 51 -2.10 11.91 2.89
CA THR A 51 -2.84 10.93 2.10
C THR A 51 -3.99 10.33 2.92
N ALA A 52 -5.00 9.79 2.22
CA ALA A 52 -6.05 8.97 2.80
C ALA A 52 -5.68 7.46 2.81
N ASP A 53 -4.51 7.09 2.29
CA ASP A 53 -4.03 5.71 2.16
C ASP A 53 -3.51 5.16 3.49
N SER A 54 -4.39 5.07 4.49
CA SER A 54 -4.08 4.53 5.81
C SER A 54 -3.56 3.08 5.73
N LEU A 55 -3.02 2.59 6.84
CA LEU A 55 -2.55 1.20 6.93
C LEU A 55 -3.68 0.20 6.61
N SER A 56 -4.92 0.49 7.00
CA SER A 56 -6.06 -0.37 6.68
C SER A 56 -6.32 -0.44 5.17
N VAL A 57 -6.18 0.69 4.46
CA VAL A 57 -6.29 0.77 3.00
C VAL A 57 -5.17 -0.02 2.33
N GLN A 58 -3.93 0.15 2.80
CA GLN A 58 -2.78 -0.60 2.29
C GLN A 58 -2.90 -2.12 2.53
N LEU A 59 -3.44 -2.54 3.67
CA LEU A 59 -3.78 -3.94 3.93
C LEU A 59 -4.91 -4.45 3.02
N GLY A 60 -5.89 -3.60 2.70
CA GLY A 60 -6.90 -3.88 1.70
C GLY A 60 -6.29 -4.16 0.32
N TRP A 61 -5.32 -3.36 -0.11
CA TRP A 61 -4.58 -3.61 -1.35
C TRP A 61 -3.79 -4.93 -1.30
N PHE A 62 -3.13 -5.22 -0.17
CA PHE A 62 -2.43 -6.48 0.02
C PHE A 62 -3.35 -7.69 -0.09
N ASN A 63 -4.50 -7.67 0.58
CA ASN A 63 -5.52 -8.72 0.47
C ASN A 63 -6.03 -8.84 -0.99
N ASN A 64 -6.21 -7.69 -1.64
CA ASN A 64 -6.32 -7.50 -3.10
C ASN A 64 -5.44 -8.42 -3.95
N THR A 65 -4.17 -8.49 -3.57
CA THR A 65 -3.12 -9.15 -4.35
C THR A 65 -2.90 -10.61 -4.00
N LEU A 66 -3.38 -11.09 -2.84
CA LEU A 66 -3.18 -12.49 -2.41
C LEU A 66 -3.59 -13.53 -3.46
N PRO A 67 -4.74 -13.40 -4.17
CA PRO A 67 -5.11 -14.38 -5.19
C PRO A 67 -4.11 -14.49 -6.35
N SER A 68 -3.40 -13.40 -6.67
CA SER A 68 -2.37 -13.39 -7.72
C SER A 68 -1.01 -13.96 -7.28
N LEU A 69 -0.80 -14.11 -5.97
CA LEU A 69 0.44 -14.64 -5.38
C LEU A 69 0.35 -16.14 -5.06
N CYS A 70 -0.85 -16.65 -4.84
CA CYS A 70 -1.12 -18.02 -4.39
C CYS A 70 -1.60 -18.95 -5.52
N SER A 71 -1.47 -18.51 -6.78
CA SER A 71 -1.83 -19.26 -7.99
C SER A 71 -0.71 -20.16 -8.49
#